data_AF-A0A811LB07-F1
#
_entry.id   AF-A0A811LB07-F1
#
_cell.length_a   1.000
_cell.length_b   1.000
_cell.length_c   1.000
_cell.angle_alpha   90.00
_cell.angle_beta   90.00
_cell.angle_gamma   90.00
#
_symmetry.space_group_name_H-M   'P 1'
#
loop_
_entity.id
_entity.type
_entity.pdbx_description
1 polymer ?
#
loop_
_entity_poly.entity_id
_entity_poly.type
_entity_poly.pdbx_seq_one_letter_code
_entity_poly.pdbx_strand_id
1 'polypeptide(L)'
;MVLEKNGEISPARNEFKRGNTAAETFRIINENEGKNVLSYSTVTRWFAKFRVDDEKLEDKPRAGRPSKLDKEALRRKIEDDPHITIRELEELLNCGKRTIGDHLKAMGMVKKLDKWVPHNLTDLQKAKRRCASEKLLQRCKNEEFLDRIVTIDEKWISFNNTRRSTSWRKRGEAPKHVPKPELHEKKLMVTVWWCSSGVIQYDFKLSGQPNILKSPDL
;
A
#
# COMPACT_ATOMS: atom_id res chain seq x y z
N MET A 1 -7.59 2.07 35.69
CA MET A 1 -7.02 0.73 35.48
C MET A 1 -8.16 -0.19 35.09
N VAL A 2 -8.29 -0.51 33.80
CA VAL A 2 -9.23 -1.53 33.32
C VAL A 2 -8.39 -2.79 33.19
N LEU A 3 -8.27 -3.53 34.28
CA LEU A 3 -7.45 -4.72 34.37
C LEU A 3 -8.29 -5.94 33.92
N GLU A 4 -7.82 -6.56 32.85
CA GLU A 4 -7.89 -7.99 32.52
C GLU A 4 -9.08 -8.82 33.05
N LYS A 5 -10.25 -8.64 32.44
CA LYS A 5 -11.48 -9.40 32.73
C LYS A 5 -11.42 -10.92 32.50
N ASN A 6 -10.39 -11.47 31.86
CA ASN A 6 -10.37 -12.89 31.50
C ASN A 6 -9.83 -13.79 32.64
N GLY A 7 -8.97 -13.25 33.52
CA GLY A 7 -8.39 -14.00 34.64
C GLY A 7 -9.37 -14.18 35.81
N GLU A 8 -10.16 -13.15 36.11
CA GLU A 8 -11.03 -13.09 37.29
C GLU A 8 -12.22 -14.07 37.25
N ILE A 9 -12.67 -14.50 36.06
CA ILE A 9 -13.83 -15.39 35.89
C ILE A 9 -13.43 -16.88 35.81
N SER A 10 -12.14 -17.16 35.60
CA SER A 10 -11.60 -18.52 35.53
C SER A 10 -11.95 -19.38 36.78
N PRO A 11 -11.86 -18.86 38.02
CA PRO A 11 -12.27 -19.60 39.22
C PRO A 11 -13.76 -19.97 39.20
N ALA A 12 -14.63 -19.06 38.76
CA ALA A 12 -16.08 -19.30 38.70
C ALA A 12 -16.45 -20.42 37.70
N ARG A 13 -15.70 -20.55 36.60
CA ARG A 13 -15.87 -21.65 35.64
C ARG A 13 -15.44 -23.00 36.24
N ASN A 14 -14.34 -23.02 36.98
CA ASN A 14 -13.83 -24.25 37.62
C ASN A 14 -14.80 -24.74 38.69
N GLU A 15 -15.33 -23.84 39.52
CA GLU A 15 -16.32 -24.20 40.55
C GLU A 15 -17.65 -24.65 39.96
N PHE A 16 -18.08 -24.06 38.84
CA PHE A 16 -19.25 -24.56 38.09
C PHE A 16 -19.05 -26.00 37.62
N LYS A 17 -17.87 -26.34 37.08
CA LYS A 17 -17.53 -27.72 36.65
C LYS A 17 -17.44 -28.71 37.80
N ARG A 18 -17.13 -28.23 39.01
CA ARG A 18 -17.15 -29.02 40.26
C ARG A 18 -18.57 -29.27 40.79
N GLY A 19 -19.59 -28.68 40.18
CA GLY A 19 -20.99 -28.87 40.56
C GLY A 19 -21.47 -27.94 41.69
N ASN A 20 -20.67 -26.95 42.08
CA ASN A 20 -21.03 -26.02 43.14
C ASN A 20 -22.10 -25.03 42.68
N THR A 21 -22.88 -24.51 43.62
CA THR A 21 -23.90 -23.48 43.33
C THR A 21 -23.25 -22.10 43.17
N ALA A 22 -23.98 -21.16 42.55
CA ALA A 22 -23.48 -19.79 42.37
C ALA A 22 -23.21 -19.06 43.70
N ALA A 23 -23.96 -19.40 44.76
CA ALA A 23 -23.80 -18.83 46.09
C ALA A 23 -22.55 -19.37 46.81
N GLU A 24 -22.31 -20.68 46.73
CA GLU A 24 -21.09 -21.31 47.25
C GLU A 24 -19.86 -20.80 46.51
N THR A 25 -19.93 -20.75 45.19
CA THR A 25 -18.85 -20.25 44.33
C THR A 25 -18.51 -18.79 44.66
N PHE A 26 -19.49 -17.93 44.90
CA PHE A 26 -19.25 -16.55 45.32
C PHE A 26 -18.55 -16.45 46.68
N ARG A 27 -18.86 -17.34 47.63
CA ARG A 27 -18.19 -17.37 48.95
C ARG A 27 -16.76 -17.86 48.81
N ILE A 28 -16.57 -19.00 48.13
CA ILE A 28 -15.26 -19.62 47.87
C ILE A 28 -14.30 -18.63 47.19
N ILE A 29 -14.77 -17.90 46.17
CA ILE A 29 -13.95 -16.93 45.46
C ILE A 29 -13.59 -15.74 46.36
N ASN A 30 -14.53 -15.19 47.13
CA ASN A 30 -14.23 -14.05 48.01
C ASN A 30 -13.36 -14.43 49.22
N GLU A 31 -13.38 -15.69 49.65
CA GLU A 31 -12.52 -16.22 50.72
C GLU A 31 -11.09 -16.47 50.22
N ASN A 32 -10.93 -17.04 49.02
CA ASN A 32 -9.63 -17.44 48.48
C ASN A 32 -8.89 -16.32 47.75
N GLU A 33 -9.60 -15.49 46.98
CA GLU A 33 -9.00 -14.49 46.08
C GLU A 33 -9.05 -13.07 46.68
N GLY A 34 -9.81 -12.88 47.76
CA GLY A 34 -9.98 -11.60 48.45
C GLY A 34 -11.38 -11.02 48.33
N LYS A 35 -11.71 -10.10 49.24
CA LYS A 35 -13.07 -9.53 49.35
C LYS A 35 -13.40 -8.65 48.15
N ASN A 36 -14.55 -8.90 47.52
CA ASN A 36 -15.11 -8.17 46.36
C ASN A 36 -14.37 -8.37 45.02
N VAL A 37 -13.67 -9.49 44.82
CA VAL A 37 -13.05 -9.82 43.52
C VAL A 37 -14.10 -10.00 42.43
N LEU A 38 -15.18 -10.73 42.72
CA LEU A 38 -16.35 -10.83 41.84
C LEU A 38 -17.62 -10.45 42.60
N SER A 39 -18.48 -9.65 41.98
CA SER A 39 -19.83 -9.43 42.53
C SER A 39 -20.70 -10.68 42.37
N TYR A 40 -21.63 -10.90 43.30
CA TYR A 40 -22.61 -11.99 43.23
C TYR A 40 -23.41 -11.96 41.92
N SER A 41 -23.75 -10.76 41.44
CA SER A 41 -24.39 -10.54 40.14
C SER A 41 -23.54 -10.98 38.95
N THR A 42 -22.21 -10.86 39.05
CA THR A 42 -21.30 -11.35 38.01
C THR A 42 -21.23 -12.87 38.02
N VAL A 43 -21.09 -13.50 39.19
CA VAL A 43 -21.06 -14.98 39.32
C VAL A 43 -22.36 -15.59 38.79
N THR A 44 -23.50 -15.11 39.23
CA THR A 44 -24.82 -15.57 38.77
C THR A 44 -25.02 -15.40 37.26
N ARG A 45 -24.62 -14.25 36.69
CA ARG A 45 -24.66 -14.02 35.23
C ARG A 45 -23.79 -15.02 34.46
N TRP A 46 -22.61 -15.36 34.97
CA TRP A 46 -21.74 -16.36 34.35
C TRP A 46 -22.26 -17.78 34.48
N PHE A 47 -22.84 -18.14 35.63
CA PHE A 47 -23.51 -19.42 35.84
C PHE A 47 -24.68 -19.60 34.88
N ALA A 48 -25.44 -18.54 34.59
CA ALA A 48 -26.48 -18.58 33.57
C ALA A 48 -25.92 -18.85 32.16
N LYS A 49 -24.74 -18.30 31.83
CA LYS A 49 -24.06 -18.59 30.56
C LYS A 49 -23.51 -20.01 30.48
N PHE A 50 -22.92 -20.51 31.56
CA PHE A 50 -22.36 -21.87 31.60
C PHE A 50 -23.44 -22.95 31.49
N ARG A 51 -24.65 -22.69 32.00
CA ARG A 51 -25.81 -23.58 31.84
C ARG A 51 -26.32 -23.70 30.40
N VAL A 52 -25.95 -22.76 29.51
CA VAL A 52 -26.28 -22.80 28.08
C VAL A 52 -25.05 -23.09 27.22
N ASP A 53 -24.05 -23.75 27.80
CA ASP A 53 -22.78 -24.15 27.18
C ASP A 53 -21.95 -22.99 26.57
N ASP A 54 -22.22 -21.74 26.95
CA ASP A 54 -21.42 -20.56 26.56
C ASP A 54 -20.22 -20.41 27.51
N GLU A 55 -19.24 -21.31 27.39
CA GLU A 55 -17.99 -21.30 28.18
C GLU A 55 -16.95 -20.27 27.71
N LYS A 56 -17.29 -19.42 26.73
CA LYS A 56 -16.37 -18.40 26.20
C LYS A 56 -16.19 -17.29 27.23
N LEU A 57 -14.99 -17.19 27.77
CA LEU A 57 -14.62 -16.15 28.74
C LEU A 57 -14.35 -14.79 28.07
N GLU A 58 -14.20 -14.77 26.75
CA GLU A 58 -14.01 -13.55 25.98
C GLU A 58 -15.29 -12.71 25.92
N ASP A 59 -15.13 -11.40 26.05
CA ASP A 59 -16.23 -10.47 25.81
C ASP A 59 -16.72 -10.62 24.36
N LYS A 60 -18.04 -10.76 24.18
CA LYS A 60 -18.66 -10.70 22.86
C LYS A 60 -18.31 -9.37 22.18
N PRO A 61 -18.22 -9.33 20.83
CA PRO A 61 -17.96 -8.10 20.10
C PRO A 61 -18.90 -7.01 20.58
N ARG A 62 -18.34 -5.94 21.13
CA ARG A 62 -19.13 -4.78 21.55
C ARG A 62 -19.49 -4.00 20.29
N ALA A 63 -20.74 -3.55 20.17
CA ALA A 63 -21.21 -2.77 19.02
C ALA A 63 -20.45 -1.45 18.79
N GLY A 64 -19.64 -1.02 19.78
CA GLY A 64 -18.81 0.18 19.67
C GLY A 64 -19.65 1.44 19.53
N ARG A 65 -18.98 2.56 19.24
CA ARG A 65 -19.65 3.81 18.89
C ARG A 65 -20.01 3.76 17.39
N PRO A 66 -21.25 4.11 16.99
CA PRO A 66 -21.59 4.23 15.58
C PRO A 66 -20.66 5.24 14.89
N SER A 67 -20.16 4.91 13.71
CA SER A 67 -19.39 5.87 12.91
C SER A 67 -20.32 6.97 12.43
N LYS A 68 -19.88 8.23 12.52
CA LYS A 68 -20.59 9.37 11.93
C LYS A 68 -20.46 9.41 10.40
N LEU A 69 -19.49 8.69 9.85
CA LEU A 69 -19.19 8.69 8.42
C LEU A 69 -19.97 7.60 7.70
N ASP A 70 -20.72 8.01 6.69
CA ASP A 70 -21.30 7.10 5.70
C ASP A 70 -20.17 6.53 4.82
N LYS A 71 -19.93 5.22 4.95
CA LYS A 71 -18.83 4.52 4.26
C LYS A 71 -19.11 4.39 2.77
N GLU A 72 -20.37 4.17 2.41
CA GLU A 72 -20.86 4.04 1.05
C GLU A 72 -20.80 5.38 0.32
N ALA A 73 -21.09 6.49 1.00
CA ALA A 73 -20.86 7.84 0.47
C ALA A 73 -19.37 8.10 0.22
N LEU A 74 -18.50 7.78 1.18
CA LEU A 74 -17.05 7.92 1.01
C LEU A 74 -16.54 7.09 -0.18
N ARG A 75 -16.98 5.84 -0.30
CA ARG A 75 -16.59 4.94 -1.39
C ARG A 75 -16.99 5.50 -2.75
N ARG A 76 -18.25 5.93 -2.92
CA ARG A 76 -18.74 6.52 -4.17
C ARG A 76 -17.92 7.74 -4.59
N LYS A 77 -17.53 8.59 -3.64
CA LYS A 77 -16.69 9.77 -3.94
C LYS A 77 -15.31 9.40 -4.45
N ILE A 78 -14.71 8.34 -3.94
CA ILE A 78 -13.40 7.86 -4.39
C ILE A 78 -13.49 7.18 -5.77
N GLU A 79 -14.58 6.46 -6.03
CA GLU A 79 -14.82 5.82 -7.33
C GLU A 79 -15.08 6.85 -8.44
N ASP A 80 -15.75 7.96 -8.10
CA ASP A 80 -16.03 9.08 -9.00
C ASP A 80 -14.77 9.91 -9.30
N ASP A 81 -14.00 10.27 -8.26
CA ASP A 81 -12.72 10.97 -8.37
C ASP A 81 -11.64 10.33 -7.49
N PRO A 82 -10.78 9.46 -8.06
CA PRO A 82 -9.67 8.84 -7.33
C PRO A 82 -8.60 9.83 -6.84
N HIS A 83 -8.57 11.07 -7.36
CA HIS A 83 -7.59 12.10 -7.00
C HIS A 83 -8.06 13.02 -5.88
N ILE A 84 -9.29 12.85 -5.41
CA ILE A 84 -9.90 13.67 -4.36
C ILE A 84 -9.06 13.72 -3.09
N THR A 85 -8.90 14.91 -2.53
CA THR A 85 -8.12 15.11 -1.31
C THR A 85 -8.94 14.83 -0.06
N ILE A 86 -8.25 14.48 1.04
CA ILE A 86 -8.90 14.32 2.36
C ILE A 86 -9.59 15.63 2.81
N ARG A 87 -9.12 16.80 2.36
CA ARG A 87 -9.73 18.09 2.70
C ARG A 87 -11.07 18.29 1.97
N GLU A 88 -11.12 18.00 0.68
CA GLU A 88 -12.38 18.04 -0.08
C GLU A 88 -13.38 17.01 0.45
N LEU A 89 -12.91 15.81 0.81
CA LEU A 89 -13.77 14.81 1.46
C LEU A 89 -14.32 15.27 2.82
N GLU A 90 -13.55 16.04 3.59
CA GLU A 90 -14.02 16.61 4.86
C GLU A 90 -15.17 17.60 4.64
N GLU A 91 -15.05 18.48 3.63
CA GLU A 91 -16.09 19.44 3.26
C GLU A 91 -17.35 18.73 2.74
N LEU A 92 -17.18 17.73 1.87
CA LEU A 92 -18.30 17.00 1.26
C LEU A 92 -19.03 16.07 2.23
N LEU A 93 -18.31 15.43 3.15
CA LEU A 93 -18.85 14.43 4.07
C LEU A 93 -19.04 14.96 5.50
N ASN A 94 -18.71 16.24 5.72
CA ASN A 94 -18.76 16.93 7.02
C ASN A 94 -18.15 16.10 8.16
N CYS A 95 -16.98 15.51 7.90
CA CYS A 95 -16.33 14.57 8.80
C CYS A 95 -14.84 14.90 8.92
N GLY A 96 -14.31 14.85 10.15
CA GLY A 96 -12.92 15.24 10.39
C GLY A 96 -11.90 14.39 9.61
N LYS A 97 -10.83 15.03 9.12
CA LYS A 97 -9.75 14.41 8.31
C LYS A 97 -9.23 13.08 8.85
N ARG A 98 -9.07 12.97 10.18
CA ARG A 98 -8.58 11.75 10.83
C ARG A 98 -9.54 10.58 10.63
N THR A 99 -10.83 10.82 10.86
CA THR A 99 -11.87 9.81 10.68
C THR A 99 -11.91 9.32 9.24
N ILE A 100 -11.85 10.23 8.26
CA ILE A 100 -11.79 9.88 6.84
C ILE A 100 -10.53 9.04 6.54
N GLY A 101 -9.36 9.48 7.02
CA GLY A 101 -8.11 8.74 6.83
C GLY A 101 -8.12 7.34 7.43
N ASP A 102 -8.72 7.17 8.62
CA ASP A 102 -8.85 5.86 9.27
C ASP A 102 -9.81 4.94 8.50
N HIS A 103 -10.91 5.48 7.95
CA HIS A 103 -11.84 4.71 7.12
C HIS A 103 -11.23 4.34 5.76
N LEU A 104 -10.48 5.24 5.12
CA LEU A 104 -9.72 4.94 3.90
C LEU A 104 -8.78 3.75 4.11
N LYS A 105 -8.02 3.76 5.22
CA LYS A 105 -7.14 2.64 5.59
C LYS A 105 -7.92 1.36 5.86
N ALA A 106 -9.05 1.44 6.56
CA ALA A 106 -9.90 0.28 6.84
C ALA A 106 -10.50 -0.34 5.55
N MET A 107 -10.70 0.46 4.50
CA MET A 107 -11.09 0.00 3.17
C MET A 107 -9.92 -0.52 2.31
N GLY A 108 -8.68 -0.49 2.83
CA GLY A 108 -7.48 -0.89 2.08
C GLY A 108 -6.98 0.16 1.10
N MET A 109 -7.47 1.40 1.16
CA MET A 109 -7.04 2.48 0.28
C MET A 109 -5.68 3.04 0.73
N VAL A 110 -4.78 3.21 -0.23
CA VAL A 110 -3.46 3.83 -0.02
C VAL A 110 -3.18 4.83 -1.13
N LYS A 111 -2.54 5.95 -0.78
CA LYS A 111 -2.16 6.95 -1.77
C LYS A 111 -0.98 6.44 -2.59
N LYS A 112 -1.16 6.35 -3.91
CA LYS A 112 -0.11 6.00 -4.87
C LYS A 112 0.08 7.16 -5.84
N LEU A 113 1.31 7.33 -6.33
CA LEU A 113 1.55 8.20 -7.46
C LEU A 113 1.21 7.42 -8.74
N ASP A 114 0.47 8.05 -9.63
CA ASP A 114 0.23 7.50 -10.95
C ASP A 114 1.53 7.38 -11.74
N LYS A 115 1.57 6.42 -12.66
CA LYS A 115 2.75 6.18 -13.49
C LYS A 115 2.73 7.13 -14.67
N TRP A 116 3.86 7.78 -14.93
CA TRP A 116 4.08 8.49 -16.18
C TRP A 116 4.00 7.49 -17.34
N VAL A 117 3.13 7.78 -18.31
CA VAL A 117 3.08 7.08 -19.59
C VAL A 117 3.70 7.97 -20.67
N PRO A 118 4.46 7.42 -21.64
CA PRO A 118 5.17 8.24 -22.63
C PRO A 118 4.26 9.17 -23.44
N HIS A 119 3.09 8.68 -23.85
CA HIS A 119 2.15 9.42 -24.70
C HIS A 119 0.71 9.05 -24.39
N ASN A 120 -0.22 9.99 -24.61
CA ASN A 120 -1.65 9.71 -24.64
C ASN A 120 -2.04 9.18 -26.03
N LEU A 121 -2.26 7.88 -26.15
CA LEU A 121 -2.50 7.22 -27.44
C LEU A 121 -3.96 7.35 -27.90
N THR A 122 -4.16 7.62 -29.19
CA THR A 122 -5.48 7.56 -29.83
C THR A 122 -5.93 6.11 -30.02
N ASP A 123 -7.23 5.88 -30.19
CA ASP A 123 -7.75 4.51 -30.36
C ASP A 123 -7.22 3.84 -31.64
N LEU A 124 -6.99 4.62 -32.70
CA LEU A 124 -6.32 4.13 -33.91
C LEU A 124 -4.88 3.68 -33.63
N GLN A 125 -4.11 4.45 -32.83
CA GLN A 125 -2.75 4.07 -32.44
C GLN A 125 -2.75 2.80 -31.57
N LYS A 126 -3.71 2.68 -30.64
CA LYS A 126 -3.88 1.47 -29.81
C LYS A 126 -4.19 0.25 -30.69
N ALA A 127 -5.10 0.37 -31.65
CA ALA A 127 -5.46 -0.70 -32.57
C ALA A 127 -4.26 -1.13 -33.44
N LYS A 128 -3.50 -0.18 -33.99
CA LYS A 128 -2.28 -0.47 -34.75
C LYS A 128 -1.24 -1.22 -33.90
N ARG A 129 -0.99 -0.77 -32.67
CA ARG A 129 -0.07 -1.45 -31.74
C ARG A 129 -0.53 -2.86 -31.41
N ARG A 130 -1.82 -3.04 -31.12
CA ARG A 130 -2.41 -4.37 -30.85
C ARG A 130 -2.20 -5.31 -32.03
N CYS A 131 -2.57 -4.89 -33.24
CA CYS A 131 -2.44 -5.70 -34.44
C CYS A 131 -0.98 -6.09 -34.72
N ALA A 132 -0.04 -5.15 -34.56
CA ALA A 132 1.39 -5.43 -34.70
C ALA A 132 1.88 -6.45 -33.65
N SER A 133 1.52 -6.27 -32.39
CA SER A 133 1.86 -7.20 -31.30
C SER A 133 1.26 -8.59 -31.51
N GLU A 134 0.01 -8.70 -31.97
CA GLU A 134 -0.63 -9.98 -32.27
C GLU A 134 0.11 -10.72 -33.38
N LYS A 135 0.46 -10.05 -34.47
CA LYS A 135 1.24 -10.64 -35.57
C LYS A 135 2.61 -11.14 -35.10
N LEU A 136 3.33 -10.33 -34.31
CA LEU A 136 4.63 -10.72 -33.75
C LEU A 136 4.51 -11.89 -32.77
N LEU A 137 3.46 -11.92 -31.95
CA LEU A 137 3.19 -13.01 -31.02
C LEU A 137 2.87 -14.32 -31.74
N GLN A 138 2.06 -14.26 -32.81
CA GLN A 138 1.78 -15.45 -33.63
C GLN A 138 3.05 -15.99 -34.28
N ARG A 139 3.89 -15.11 -34.83
CA ARG A 139 5.19 -15.51 -35.37
C ARG A 139 6.07 -16.16 -34.30
N CYS A 140 6.12 -15.59 -33.10
CA CYS A 140 6.93 -16.11 -31.99
C CYS A 140 6.51 -17.51 -31.54
N LYS A 141 5.24 -17.88 -31.72
CA LYS A 141 4.74 -19.25 -31.43
C LYS A 141 5.14 -20.26 -32.49
N ASN A 142 5.33 -19.81 -33.73
CA ASN A 142 5.57 -20.67 -34.88
C ASN A 142 7.06 -20.80 -35.24
N GLU A 143 7.87 -19.81 -34.87
CA GLU A 143 9.29 -19.72 -35.22
C GLU A 143 10.09 -19.11 -34.05
N GLU A 144 11.23 -19.73 -33.73
CA GLU A 144 12.25 -19.13 -32.87
C GLU A 144 13.06 -18.08 -33.64
N PHE A 145 12.52 -16.86 -33.75
CA PHE A 145 13.15 -15.77 -34.50
C PHE A 145 13.82 -14.70 -33.61
N LEU A 146 13.61 -14.76 -32.29
CA LEU A 146 14.09 -13.74 -31.36
C LEU A 146 15.62 -13.61 -31.36
N ASP A 147 16.35 -14.72 -31.49
CA ASP A 147 17.81 -14.72 -31.55
C ASP A 147 18.38 -14.11 -32.84
N ARG A 148 17.53 -13.87 -33.85
CA ARG A 148 17.90 -13.23 -35.11
C ARG A 148 17.62 -11.72 -35.10
N ILE A 149 17.01 -11.19 -34.03
CA ILE A 149 16.68 -9.77 -33.95
C ILE A 149 17.92 -8.99 -33.52
N VAL A 150 18.30 -8.04 -34.37
CA VAL A 150 19.17 -6.92 -34.00
C VAL A 150 18.29 -5.68 -33.84
N THR A 151 18.44 -4.96 -32.74
CA THR A 151 17.74 -3.70 -32.49
C THR A 151 18.73 -2.55 -32.32
N ILE A 152 18.23 -1.33 -32.46
CA ILE A 152 18.97 -0.08 -32.37
C ILE A 152 18.13 0.93 -31.59
N ASP A 153 18.77 1.71 -30.73
CA ASP A 153 18.17 2.89 -30.10
C ASP A 153 19.23 3.98 -29.88
N GLU A 154 18.76 5.22 -29.75
CA GLU A 154 19.58 6.40 -29.50
C GLU A 154 19.19 7.04 -28.17
N LYS A 155 20.19 7.31 -27.33
CA LYS A 155 19.96 7.91 -26.02
C LYS A 155 20.91 9.05 -25.72
N TRP A 156 20.33 10.20 -25.40
CA TRP A 156 21.07 11.33 -24.83
C TRP A 156 21.41 11.07 -23.35
N ILE A 157 22.68 11.17 -23.02
CA ILE A 157 23.22 11.08 -21.66
C ILE A 157 23.78 12.45 -21.28
N SER A 158 23.24 13.05 -20.22
CA SER A 158 23.77 14.28 -19.64
C SER A 158 25.04 14.00 -18.84
N PHE A 159 26.05 14.86 -18.97
CA PHE A 159 27.29 14.76 -18.18
C PHE A 159 27.02 14.97 -16.67
N ASN A 160 26.04 15.82 -16.35
CA ASN A 160 25.63 16.10 -14.98
C ASN A 160 24.21 15.55 -14.73
N ASN A 161 24.11 14.33 -14.20
CA ASN A 161 22.83 13.73 -13.82
C ASN A 161 22.55 13.95 -12.32
N THR A 162 22.71 15.18 -11.83
CA THR A 162 22.43 15.51 -10.43
C THR A 162 20.94 15.34 -10.14
N ARG A 163 20.63 14.45 -9.20
CA ARG A 163 19.25 14.20 -8.72
C ARG A 163 19.08 14.76 -7.33
N ARG A 164 17.92 15.36 -7.07
CA ARG A 164 17.51 15.68 -5.70
C ARG A 164 17.30 14.37 -4.94
N SER A 165 17.89 14.26 -3.75
CA SER A 165 17.69 13.14 -2.83
C SER A 165 17.08 13.62 -1.51
N THR A 166 16.49 12.69 -0.78
CA THR A 166 16.02 12.93 0.58
C THR A 166 17.20 12.88 1.56
N SER A 167 17.16 13.70 2.62
CA SER A 167 18.18 13.68 3.68
C SER A 167 17.51 13.70 5.05
N TRP A 168 18.07 12.97 6.01
CA TRP A 168 17.62 13.01 7.40
C TRP A 168 18.06 14.32 8.06
N ARG A 169 17.11 15.06 8.63
CA ARG A 169 17.32 16.37 9.28
C ARG A 169 16.41 16.49 10.50
N LYS A 170 16.72 17.40 11.42
CA LYS A 170 15.84 17.63 12.57
C LYS A 170 14.57 18.35 12.12
N ARG A 171 13.51 18.18 12.89
CA ARG A 171 12.22 18.84 12.64
C ARG A 171 12.40 20.36 12.75
N GLY A 172 12.03 21.08 11.69
CA GLY A 172 12.15 22.55 11.62
C GLY A 172 13.43 23.07 10.96
N GLU A 173 14.41 22.20 10.69
CA GLU A 173 15.60 22.60 9.92
C GLU A 173 15.26 22.84 8.44
N ALA A 174 15.85 23.88 7.86
CA ALA A 174 15.66 24.20 6.45
C ALA A 174 16.27 23.11 5.54
N PRO A 175 15.62 22.78 4.40
CA PRO A 175 16.20 21.89 3.42
C PRO A 175 17.49 22.46 2.82
N LYS A 176 18.45 21.58 2.49
CA LYS A 176 19.66 21.98 1.76
C LYS A 176 19.27 22.39 0.33
N HIS A 177 19.79 23.53 -0.13
CA HIS A 177 19.66 23.95 -1.52
C HIS A 177 20.59 23.13 -2.41
N VAL A 178 20.02 22.57 -3.49
CA VAL A 178 20.76 21.90 -4.57
C VAL A 178 20.44 22.67 -5.84
N PRO A 179 21.43 23.17 -6.60
CA PRO A 179 21.18 23.89 -7.84
C PRO A 179 20.49 22.96 -8.84
N LYS A 180 19.53 23.51 -9.58
CA LYS A 180 18.86 22.79 -10.68
C LYS A 180 19.85 22.69 -11.86
N PRO A 181 20.00 21.52 -12.49
CA PRO A 181 20.80 21.40 -13.72
C PRO A 181 20.32 22.39 -14.79
N GLU A 182 21.25 22.93 -15.58
CA GLU A 182 20.93 23.86 -16.66
C GLU A 182 20.17 23.16 -17.80
N LEU A 183 19.31 23.90 -18.50
CA LEU A 183 18.47 23.34 -19.57
C LEU A 183 19.29 22.79 -20.76
N HIS A 184 20.45 23.41 -21.01
CA HIS A 184 21.35 23.13 -22.15
C HIS A 184 22.70 22.56 -21.70
N GLU A 185 22.71 21.69 -20.70
CA GLU A 185 23.95 21.00 -20.33
C GLU A 185 24.56 20.22 -21.49
N LYS A 186 25.88 20.03 -21.43
CA LYS A 186 26.60 19.15 -22.35
C LYS A 186 25.98 17.74 -22.26
N LYS A 187 25.68 17.18 -23.42
CA LYS A 187 25.13 15.84 -23.58
C LYS A 187 25.93 15.06 -24.61
N LEU A 188 25.95 13.75 -24.41
CA LEU A 188 26.49 12.76 -25.32
C LEU A 188 25.32 11.91 -25.84
N MET A 189 25.11 11.85 -27.15
CA MET A 189 24.21 10.88 -27.74
C MET A 189 24.97 9.57 -27.89
N VAL A 190 24.38 8.49 -27.40
CA VAL A 190 24.87 7.13 -27.62
C VAL A 190 23.89 6.45 -28.54
N THR A 191 24.36 5.95 -29.67
CA THR A 191 23.61 5.04 -30.54
C THR A 191 24.14 3.64 -30.29
N VAL A 192 23.28 2.68 -29.97
CA VAL A 192 23.70 1.30 -29.64
C VAL A 192 22.91 0.33 -30.51
N TRP A 193 23.60 -0.65 -31.09
CA TRP A 193 23.02 -1.81 -31.74
C TRP A 193 23.28 -3.05 -30.88
N TRP A 194 22.25 -3.85 -30.61
CA TRP A 194 22.39 -5.05 -29.80
C TRP A 194 21.42 -6.16 -30.22
N CYS A 195 21.77 -7.40 -29.87
CA CYS A 195 20.94 -8.59 -30.05
C CYS A 195 20.86 -9.41 -28.74
N SER A 196 20.30 -10.63 -28.79
CA SER A 196 20.20 -11.52 -27.61
C SER A 196 21.56 -11.92 -27.03
N SER A 197 22.64 -11.89 -27.83
CA SER A 197 24.00 -12.21 -27.39
C SER A 197 24.76 -11.04 -26.76
N GLY A 198 24.27 -9.80 -26.91
CA GLY A 198 24.91 -8.61 -26.34
C GLY A 198 25.00 -7.43 -27.31
N VAL A 199 25.84 -6.46 -26.94
CA VAL A 199 26.09 -5.26 -27.74
C VAL A 199 26.94 -5.64 -28.96
N ILE A 200 26.49 -5.25 -30.14
CA ILE A 200 27.18 -5.48 -31.41
C ILE A 200 28.07 -4.28 -31.73
N GLN A 201 27.51 -3.08 -31.66
CA GLN A 201 28.18 -1.84 -32.00
C GLN A 201 27.60 -0.69 -31.17
N TYR A 202 28.40 0.34 -30.93
CA TYR A 202 27.94 1.61 -30.39
C TYR A 202 28.70 2.77 -31.03
N ASP A 203 28.05 3.94 -31.07
CA ASP A 203 28.64 5.20 -31.53
C ASP A 203 28.30 6.34 -30.57
N PHE A 204 29.15 7.36 -30.56
CA PHE A 204 29.08 8.51 -29.67
C PHE A 204 29.08 9.83 -30.44
N LYS A 205 28.08 10.67 -30.18
CA LYS A 205 27.99 12.02 -30.76
C LYS A 205 27.88 13.08 -29.68
N LEU A 206 28.82 14.03 -29.68
CA LEU A 206 28.75 15.20 -28.79
C LEU A 206 27.68 16.18 -29.26
N SER A 207 26.92 16.72 -28.32
CA SER A 207 25.98 17.81 -28.58
C SER A 207 26.69 19.03 -29.16
N GLY A 208 26.33 19.45 -30.37
CA GLY A 208 26.88 20.63 -31.05
C GLY A 208 28.04 20.41 -32.02
N GLN A 209 28.45 19.15 -32.29
CA GLN A 209 29.44 18.83 -33.33
C GLN A 209 28.79 18.17 -34.57
N PRO A 210 29.27 18.46 -35.80
CA PRO A 210 28.85 17.74 -37.00
C PRO A 210 29.35 16.28 -36.98
N ASN A 211 28.60 15.37 -37.61
CA ASN A 211 28.96 13.94 -37.69
C ASN A 211 30.31 13.78 -38.42
N ILE A 212 31.33 13.30 -37.73
CA ILE A 212 32.57 12.83 -38.36
C ILE A 212 32.48 11.31 -38.38
N LEU A 213 32.02 10.75 -39.51
CA LEU A 213 32.13 9.32 -39.77
C LEU A 213 33.63 8.99 -39.85
N LYS A 214 34.18 8.37 -38.80
CA LYS A 214 35.49 7.71 -38.94
C LYS A 214 35.26 6.37 -39.63
N SER A 215 35.67 6.29 -40.89
CA SER A 215 35.84 5.02 -41.60
C SER A 215 36.79 4.13 -40.78
N PRO A 216 36.48 2.83 -40.58
CA PRO A 216 37.48 1.90 -40.09
C PRO A 216 38.60 1.84 -41.14
N ASP A 217 39.83 2.12 -40.71
CA ASP A 217 41.00 1.90 -41.54
C ASP A 217 41.06 0.44 -42.00
N LEU A 218 41.42 0.25 -43.27
CA LEU A 218 41.57 -1.02 -44.00
C LEU A 218 42.38 -2.07 -43.23
#